data_AF-A0A2S3V3B6-F1
#
_entry.id   AF-A0A2S3V3B6-F1
#
_cell.length_a   1.000
_cell.length_b   1.000
_cell.length_c   1.000
_cell.angle_alpha   90.00
_cell.angle_beta   90.00
_cell.angle_gamma   90.00
#
_symmetry.space_group_name_H-M   'P 1'
#
loop_
_entity.id
_entity.type
_entity.pdbx_description
1 polymer ?
#
loop_
_entity_poly.entity_id
_entity_poly.type
_entity_poly.pdbx_seq_one_letter_code
_entity_poly.pdbx_strand_id
1 'polypeptide(L)'
;MTGFNFFQRRKDMMTLTPRSYLDMARALPAFQRLVQDTDRDCAELTVATLWAFENKRTFTNDLTQIVTARSNEPYFRNQLAGRLDMERQRISSSTRHLDMLLLKAYSNVFVTLRNTPGNQIPPDQYGARATDTDLIKASKWVCTSSNSFGRTANRADLTAVQRAIATVLNRNMDLRHVETIEHIHRAVVGSIPANADALRNTAMGQNYCGVGGGTYLQAYAARQSRKIREMMPLPPTAEQQRHRYQSPGQRHYIFVPTVQNQHNNWGNIACYLLGAHLRAHAFTDGNGRAVRTLFACAIIKSNADFIAPTYEFEKQLSGL
;
A
#
# COMPACT_ATOMS: atom_id res chain seq x y z
N MET A 1 57.81 11.39 -25.41
CA MET A 1 56.44 11.76 -25.79
C MET A 1 55.70 10.50 -26.22
N THR A 2 55.02 9.84 -25.28
CA THR A 2 54.18 8.67 -25.57
C THR A 2 52.91 9.17 -26.27
N GLY A 3 52.74 8.80 -27.54
CA GLY A 3 51.58 9.18 -28.35
C GLY A 3 50.30 8.71 -27.70
N PHE A 4 49.46 9.66 -27.28
CA PHE A 4 48.14 9.40 -26.71
C PHE A 4 47.23 8.88 -27.82
N ASN A 5 47.07 7.56 -27.90
CA ASN A 5 46.36 6.90 -29.00
C ASN A 5 44.84 7.01 -28.79
N PHE A 6 44.27 8.12 -29.24
CA PHE A 6 42.84 8.49 -29.07
C PHE A 6 41.87 7.42 -29.63
N PHE A 7 42.31 6.64 -30.62
CA PHE A 7 41.51 5.58 -31.25
C PHE A 7 41.37 4.31 -30.40
N GLN A 8 42.29 4.05 -29.48
CA GLN A 8 42.25 2.86 -28.63
C GLN A 8 41.17 2.97 -27.54
N ARG A 9 40.88 4.20 -27.06
CA ARG A 9 39.85 4.46 -26.03
C ARG A 9 38.40 4.19 -26.48
N ARG A 10 38.09 4.24 -27.78
CA ARG A 10 36.72 3.99 -28.27
C ARG A 10 36.33 2.51 -28.24
N LYS A 11 37.28 1.57 -28.25
CA LYS A 11 37.00 0.12 -28.26
C LYS A 11 36.54 -0.43 -26.90
N ASP A 12 36.75 0.32 -25.83
CA ASP A 12 36.46 -0.11 -24.46
C ASP A 12 35.19 0.53 -23.87
N MET A 13 34.37 1.18 -24.69
CA MET A 13 33.09 1.73 -24.24
C MET A 13 31.95 0.72 -24.44
N MET A 14 30.98 0.74 -23.53
CA MET A 14 29.71 0.03 -23.63
C MET A 14 28.56 1.04 -23.57
N THR A 15 27.52 0.75 -24.34
CA THR A 15 26.26 1.51 -24.32
C THR A 15 25.19 0.66 -23.65
N LEU A 16 24.71 1.12 -22.51
CA LEU A 16 23.51 0.58 -21.87
C LEU A 16 22.30 1.35 -22.36
N THR A 17 21.29 0.64 -22.83
CA THR A 17 19.96 1.16 -23.13
C THR A 17 18.99 0.62 -22.08
N PRO A 18 17.76 1.16 -21.94
CA PRO A 18 16.75 0.54 -21.06
C PRO A 18 16.57 -0.95 -21.35
N ARG A 19 16.63 -1.34 -22.63
CA ARG A 19 16.47 -2.73 -23.04
C ARG A 19 17.68 -3.59 -22.65
N SER A 20 18.90 -3.16 -22.94
CA SER A 20 20.08 -3.96 -22.58
C SER A 20 20.31 -4.01 -21.07
N TYR A 21 19.89 -2.99 -20.32
CA TYR A 21 19.86 -3.00 -18.86
C TYR A 21 18.84 -4.02 -18.31
N LEU A 22 17.66 -4.11 -18.93
CA LEU A 22 16.68 -5.14 -18.60
C LEU A 22 17.15 -6.56 -18.95
N ASP A 23 17.77 -6.74 -20.11
CA ASP A 23 18.31 -8.05 -20.52
C ASP A 23 19.47 -8.46 -19.60
N MET A 24 20.31 -7.51 -19.17
CA MET A 24 21.30 -7.72 -18.11
C MET A 24 20.62 -8.17 -16.81
N ALA A 25 19.53 -7.52 -16.38
CA ALA A 25 18.77 -7.89 -15.19
C ALA A 25 18.25 -9.34 -15.27
N ARG A 26 17.60 -9.70 -16.39
CA ARG A 26 16.99 -11.02 -16.61
C ARG A 26 18.01 -12.16 -16.53
N ALA A 27 19.26 -11.89 -16.89
CA ALA A 27 20.36 -12.85 -16.78
C ALA A 27 20.87 -13.03 -15.33
N LEU A 28 20.43 -12.23 -14.36
CA LEU A 28 20.83 -12.34 -12.97
C LEU A 28 19.94 -13.31 -12.18
N PRO A 29 20.49 -14.17 -11.31
CA PRO A 29 19.70 -14.99 -10.39
C PRO A 29 18.78 -14.18 -9.47
N ALA A 30 19.19 -12.97 -9.10
CA ALA A 30 18.38 -12.07 -8.26
C ALA A 30 17.05 -11.67 -8.94
N PHE A 31 17.06 -11.46 -10.26
CA PHE A 31 15.83 -11.18 -11.01
C PHE A 31 14.90 -12.38 -11.01
N GLN A 32 15.45 -13.57 -11.28
CA GLN A 32 14.66 -14.81 -11.31
C GLN A 32 14.00 -15.11 -9.95
N ARG A 33 14.74 -14.89 -8.84
CA ARG A 33 14.17 -15.01 -7.48
C ARG A 33 13.08 -13.98 -7.22
N LEU A 34 13.25 -12.73 -7.67
CA LEU A 34 12.21 -11.72 -7.53
C LEU A 34 10.94 -12.14 -8.28
N VAL A 35 11.06 -12.59 -9.53
CA VAL A 35 9.93 -13.11 -10.32
C VAL A 35 9.23 -14.28 -9.62
N GLN A 36 10.00 -15.18 -9.00
CA GLN A 36 9.45 -16.32 -8.26
C GLN A 36 8.65 -15.90 -7.02
N ASP A 37 9.13 -14.91 -6.28
CA ASP A 37 8.48 -14.40 -5.06
C ASP A 37 7.31 -13.45 -5.37
N THR A 38 7.23 -12.91 -6.59
CA THR A 38 6.21 -11.96 -7.04
C THR A 38 5.58 -12.35 -8.37
N ASP A 39 5.87 -11.59 -9.43
CA ASP A 39 5.53 -11.83 -10.81
C ASP A 39 6.53 -11.10 -11.72
N ARG A 40 6.45 -11.36 -13.02
CA ARG A 40 7.35 -10.77 -14.01
C ARG A 40 7.18 -9.26 -14.11
N ASP A 41 5.95 -8.77 -14.07
CA ASP A 41 5.66 -7.35 -14.25
C ASP A 41 6.24 -6.51 -13.11
N CYS A 42 6.14 -6.99 -11.87
CA CYS A 42 6.79 -6.41 -10.69
C CYS A 42 8.31 -6.35 -10.88
N ALA A 43 8.94 -7.44 -11.31
CA ALA A 43 10.39 -7.48 -11.49
C ALA A 43 10.86 -6.53 -12.60
N GLU A 44 10.15 -6.50 -13.74
CA GLU A 44 10.48 -5.61 -14.86
C GLU A 44 10.25 -4.14 -14.52
N LEU A 45 9.16 -3.82 -13.81
CA LEU A 45 8.88 -2.46 -13.33
C LEU A 45 9.92 -2.00 -12.32
N THR A 46 10.36 -2.87 -11.41
CA THR A 46 11.49 -2.59 -10.51
C THR A 46 12.73 -2.23 -11.33
N VAL A 47 13.13 -3.05 -12.32
CA VAL A 47 14.29 -2.75 -13.17
C VAL A 47 14.14 -1.42 -13.92
N ALA A 48 12.96 -1.11 -14.44
CA ALA A 48 12.69 0.16 -15.10
C ALA A 48 12.89 1.36 -14.16
N THR A 49 12.44 1.27 -12.90
CA THR A 49 12.69 2.32 -11.90
C THR A 49 14.17 2.45 -11.52
N LEU A 50 14.90 1.32 -11.47
CA LEU A 50 16.34 1.33 -11.24
C LEU A 50 17.08 2.01 -12.40
N TRP A 51 16.70 1.73 -13.64
CA TRP A 51 17.24 2.39 -14.82
C TRP A 51 17.07 3.91 -14.75
N ALA A 52 15.85 4.39 -14.47
CA ALA A 52 15.56 5.81 -14.35
C ALA A 52 16.44 6.49 -13.28
N PHE A 53 16.73 5.79 -12.18
CA PHE A 53 17.61 6.31 -11.14
C PHE A 53 19.08 6.35 -11.55
N GLU A 54 19.61 5.28 -12.15
CA GLU A 54 21.00 5.26 -12.61
C GLU A 54 21.24 6.31 -13.69
N ASN A 55 20.28 6.52 -14.59
CA ASN A 55 20.37 7.55 -15.63
C ASN A 55 20.47 8.98 -15.05
N LYS A 56 19.69 9.29 -14.01
CA LYS A 56 19.79 10.57 -13.31
C LYS A 56 21.16 10.80 -12.67
N ARG A 57 21.81 9.74 -12.18
CA ARG A 57 23.14 9.82 -11.56
C ARG A 57 24.26 10.06 -12.57
N THR A 58 24.09 9.64 -13.82
CA THR A 58 25.14 9.78 -14.85
C THR A 58 25.17 11.15 -15.51
N PHE A 59 24.37 12.12 -15.06
CA PHE A 59 24.36 13.53 -15.51
C PHE A 59 24.12 13.76 -17.00
N THR A 60 23.81 12.73 -17.79
CA THR A 60 23.58 12.88 -19.23
C THR A 60 22.19 13.45 -19.54
N ASN A 61 21.23 13.38 -18.60
CA ASN A 61 19.80 13.65 -18.82
C ASN A 61 19.19 12.94 -20.04
N ASP A 62 19.93 12.01 -20.63
CA ASP A 62 19.55 11.24 -21.80
C ASP A 62 19.03 9.89 -21.31
N LEU A 63 17.71 9.83 -21.07
CA LEU A 63 17.02 8.62 -20.62
C LEU A 63 17.13 7.44 -21.60
N THR A 64 17.67 7.66 -22.80
CA THR A 64 17.77 6.64 -23.85
C THR A 64 19.00 5.75 -23.69
N GLN A 65 20.10 6.26 -23.12
CA GLN A 65 21.33 5.49 -22.98
C GLN A 65 22.32 6.01 -21.92
N ILE A 66 23.15 5.11 -21.41
CA ILE A 66 24.34 5.38 -20.61
C ILE A 66 25.54 4.85 -21.38
N VAL A 67 26.47 5.73 -21.74
CA VAL A 67 27.73 5.37 -22.39
C VAL A 67 28.85 5.40 -21.34
N THR A 68 29.50 4.26 -21.10
CA THR A 68 30.47 4.09 -20.00
C THR A 68 31.57 3.11 -20.39
N ALA A 69 32.67 3.05 -19.63
CA ALA A 69 33.71 2.06 -19.87
C ALA A 69 33.18 0.63 -19.62
N ARG A 70 33.56 -0.34 -20.45
CA ARG A 70 33.16 -1.75 -20.33
C ARG A 70 33.62 -2.38 -19.02
N SER A 71 34.72 -1.88 -18.45
CA SER A 71 35.18 -2.27 -17.10
C SER A 71 34.17 -1.95 -15.98
N ASN A 72 33.18 -1.09 -16.23
CA ASN A 72 32.11 -0.78 -15.28
C ASN A 72 30.93 -1.78 -15.37
N GLU A 73 30.89 -2.70 -16.33
CA GLU A 73 29.81 -3.70 -16.43
C GLU A 73 29.61 -4.51 -15.13
N PRO A 74 30.68 -5.04 -14.48
CA PRO A 74 30.51 -5.76 -13.22
C PRO A 74 29.90 -4.90 -12.11
N TYR A 75 30.19 -3.59 -12.08
CA TYR A 75 29.59 -2.66 -11.14
C TYR A 75 28.08 -2.54 -11.33
N PHE A 76 27.61 -2.36 -12.57
CA PHE A 76 26.17 -2.32 -12.87
C PHE A 76 25.48 -3.63 -12.51
N ARG A 77 26.07 -4.78 -12.89
CA ARG A 77 25.53 -6.11 -12.56
C ARG A 77 25.40 -6.32 -11.05
N ASN A 78 26.43 -5.96 -10.28
CA ASN A 78 26.44 -6.12 -8.83
C ASN A 78 25.43 -5.19 -8.13
N GLN A 79 25.33 -3.92 -8.57
CA GLN A 79 24.32 -3.01 -8.02
C GLN A 79 22.91 -3.46 -8.33
N LEU A 80 22.65 -3.86 -9.57
CA LEU A 80 21.35 -4.35 -10.01
C LEU A 80 20.94 -5.58 -9.21
N ALA A 81 21.84 -6.56 -9.06
CA ALA A 81 21.60 -7.74 -8.23
C ALA A 81 21.26 -7.36 -6.77
N GLY A 82 22.07 -6.50 -6.14
CA GLY A 82 21.86 -6.06 -4.76
C GLY A 82 20.52 -5.36 -4.56
N ARG A 83 20.14 -4.46 -5.47
CA ARG A 83 18.85 -3.74 -5.39
C ARG A 83 17.65 -4.65 -5.63
N LEU A 84 17.76 -5.63 -6.54
CA LEU A 84 16.71 -6.63 -6.76
C LEU A 84 16.50 -7.50 -5.51
N ASP A 85 17.58 -7.95 -4.88
CA ASP A 85 17.48 -8.72 -3.63
C ASP A 85 16.92 -7.87 -2.47
N MET A 86 17.27 -6.58 -2.38
CA MET A 86 16.66 -5.67 -1.40
C MET A 86 15.15 -5.50 -1.62
N GLU A 87 14.71 -5.29 -2.87
CA GLU A 87 13.29 -5.17 -3.20
C GLU A 87 12.55 -6.45 -2.82
N ARG A 88 13.09 -7.61 -3.18
CA ARG A 88 12.54 -8.92 -2.83
C ARG A 88 12.38 -9.10 -1.32
N GLN A 89 13.39 -8.76 -0.52
CA GLN A 89 13.33 -8.85 0.94
C GLN A 89 12.23 -7.95 1.53
N ARG A 90 12.06 -6.74 1.00
CA ARG A 90 11.00 -5.81 1.44
C ARG A 90 9.61 -6.31 1.08
N ILE A 91 9.43 -6.89 -0.11
CA ILE A 91 8.17 -7.50 -0.51
C ILE A 91 7.85 -8.71 0.36
N SER A 92 8.82 -9.60 0.60
CA SER A 92 8.65 -10.76 1.48
C SER A 92 8.28 -10.36 2.92
N SER A 93 8.97 -9.35 3.48
CA SER A 93 8.66 -8.81 4.81
C SER A 93 7.25 -8.21 4.86
N SER A 94 6.89 -7.42 3.86
CA SER A 94 5.55 -6.81 3.77
C SER A 94 4.47 -7.86 3.61
N THR A 95 4.66 -8.87 2.75
CA THR A 95 3.72 -9.98 2.55
C THR A 95 3.42 -10.70 3.86
N ARG A 96 4.45 -11.04 4.64
CA ARG A 96 4.28 -11.63 5.98
C ARG A 96 3.49 -10.73 6.93
N HIS A 97 3.77 -9.43 6.92
CA HIS A 97 2.99 -8.46 7.72
C HIS A 97 1.52 -8.40 7.29
N LEU A 98 1.26 -8.39 5.97
CA LEU A 98 -0.09 -8.36 5.40
C LEU A 98 -0.88 -9.63 5.75
N ASP A 99 -0.21 -10.79 5.80
CA ASP A 99 -0.83 -12.04 6.25
C ASP A 99 -1.18 -12.00 7.75
N MET A 100 -0.31 -11.45 8.58
CA MET A 100 -0.60 -11.22 10.01
C MET A 100 -1.73 -10.21 10.20
N LEU A 101 -1.78 -9.15 9.39
CA LEU A 101 -2.86 -8.16 9.41
C LEU A 101 -4.20 -8.78 8.99
N LEU A 102 -4.19 -9.73 8.05
CA LEU A 102 -5.39 -10.48 7.68
C LEU A 102 -5.92 -11.30 8.87
N LEU A 103 -5.04 -11.97 9.61
CA LEU A 103 -5.43 -12.68 10.83
C LEU A 103 -6.03 -11.72 11.88
N LYS A 104 -5.45 -10.53 12.05
CA LYS A 104 -6.00 -9.48 12.93
C LYS A 104 -7.38 -9.00 12.48
N ALA A 105 -7.62 -8.92 11.17
CA ALA A 105 -8.93 -8.56 10.63
C ALA A 105 -9.99 -9.61 10.98
N TYR A 106 -9.63 -10.90 11.01
CA TYR A 106 -10.51 -11.96 11.50
C TYR A 106 -10.69 -11.97 13.02
N SER A 107 -9.77 -11.37 13.77
CA SER A 107 -9.83 -11.28 15.23
C SER A 107 -10.46 -9.97 15.74
N ASN A 108 -11.33 -9.34 14.94
CA ASN A 108 -12.07 -8.14 15.33
C ASN A 108 -11.22 -6.91 15.70
N VAL A 109 -10.16 -6.63 14.94
CA VAL A 109 -9.32 -5.43 15.12
C VAL A 109 -10.12 -4.11 15.18
N PHE A 110 -11.27 -4.02 14.52
CA PHE A 110 -12.14 -2.85 14.59
C PHE A 110 -12.76 -2.65 15.98
N VAL A 111 -13.05 -3.73 16.71
CA VAL A 111 -13.53 -3.64 18.10
C VAL A 111 -12.45 -3.02 18.99
N THR A 112 -11.18 -3.34 18.76
CA THR A 112 -10.05 -2.70 19.45
C THR A 112 -9.94 -1.21 19.13
N LEU A 113 -10.17 -0.80 17.87
CA LEU A 113 -10.27 0.62 17.53
C LEU A 113 -11.42 1.29 18.30
N ARG A 114 -12.61 0.68 18.28
CA ARG A 114 -13.85 1.25 18.84
C ARG A 114 -13.89 1.32 20.36
N ASN A 115 -13.33 0.33 21.05
CA ASN A 115 -13.47 0.21 22.51
C ASN A 115 -12.24 0.71 23.28
N THR A 116 -11.19 1.16 22.59
CA THR A 116 -9.98 1.69 23.23
C THR A 116 -9.84 3.17 22.90
N PRO A 117 -10.22 4.10 23.81
CA PRO A 117 -10.15 5.54 23.55
C PRO A 117 -8.77 6.03 23.11
N GLY A 118 -7.68 5.42 23.60
CA GLY A 118 -6.30 5.76 23.19
C GLY A 118 -5.97 5.46 21.72
N ASN A 119 -6.82 4.70 21.02
CA ASN A 119 -6.69 4.45 19.58
C ASN A 119 -7.50 5.42 18.72
N GLN A 120 -8.22 6.38 19.34
CA GLN A 120 -9.15 7.28 18.65
C GLN A 120 -8.71 8.73 18.79
N ILE A 121 -8.93 9.51 17.74
CA ILE A 121 -8.80 10.97 17.78
C ILE A 121 -10.20 11.56 18.04
N PRO A 122 -10.38 12.38 19.09
CA PRO A 122 -11.62 13.13 19.32
C PRO A 122 -11.97 14.09 18.16
N PRO A 123 -13.26 14.30 17.82
CA PRO A 123 -13.68 15.15 16.70
C PRO A 123 -13.07 16.55 16.66
N ASP A 124 -12.97 17.22 17.80
CA ASP A 124 -12.42 18.55 17.94
C ASP A 124 -10.94 18.63 17.55
N GLN A 125 -10.16 17.56 17.78
CA GLN A 125 -8.73 17.51 17.44
C GLN A 125 -8.46 17.44 15.93
N TYR A 126 -9.45 17.08 15.11
CA TYR A 126 -9.36 17.18 13.64
C TYR A 126 -10.38 18.16 13.05
N GLY A 127 -10.85 19.13 13.85
CA GLY A 127 -11.71 20.22 13.41
C GLY A 127 -13.15 19.84 13.09
N ALA A 128 -13.59 18.66 13.50
CA ALA A 128 -14.98 18.21 13.37
C ALA A 128 -15.82 18.58 14.60
N ARG A 129 -17.13 18.71 14.40
CA ARG A 129 -18.12 18.89 15.47
C ARG A 129 -18.79 17.55 15.76
N ALA A 130 -19.29 17.38 16.98
CA ALA A 130 -20.07 16.20 17.34
C ALA A 130 -21.30 16.01 16.44
N THR A 131 -21.91 17.12 16.02
CA THR A 131 -23.09 17.19 15.15
C THR A 131 -22.78 17.07 13.64
N ASP A 132 -21.51 17.05 13.24
CA ASP A 132 -21.15 16.83 11.84
C ASP A 132 -21.56 15.41 11.42
N THR A 133 -21.98 15.25 10.17
CA THR A 133 -22.23 13.93 9.58
C THR A 133 -20.94 13.13 9.48
N ASP A 134 -21.03 11.80 9.43
CA ASP A 134 -19.87 10.92 9.29
C ASP A 134 -19.04 11.23 8.05
N LEU A 135 -19.68 11.60 6.94
CA LEU A 135 -19.02 12.05 5.72
C LEU A 135 -18.14 13.29 5.96
N ILE A 136 -18.65 14.27 6.72
CA ILE A 136 -17.91 15.50 7.05
C ILE A 136 -16.77 15.19 8.03
N LYS A 137 -17.04 14.41 9.09
CA LYS A 137 -16.02 13.98 10.06
C LYS A 137 -14.87 13.25 9.36
N ALA A 138 -15.20 12.28 8.51
CA ALA A 138 -14.24 11.53 7.74
C ALA A 138 -13.38 12.42 6.84
N SER A 139 -14.00 13.34 6.10
CA SER A 139 -13.29 14.24 5.19
C SER A 139 -12.32 15.16 5.94
N LYS A 140 -12.73 15.70 7.09
CA LYS A 140 -11.89 16.54 7.95
C LYS A 140 -10.70 15.76 8.54
N TRP A 141 -10.93 14.54 9.01
CA TRP A 141 -9.86 13.67 9.50
C TRP A 141 -8.84 13.35 8.41
N VAL A 142 -9.28 12.94 7.21
CA VAL A 142 -8.38 12.68 6.07
C VAL A 142 -7.51 13.89 5.75
N CYS A 143 -8.10 15.09 5.67
CA CYS A 143 -7.36 16.32 5.38
C CYS A 143 -6.32 16.63 6.46
N THR A 144 -6.70 16.47 7.74
CA THR A 144 -5.85 16.75 8.90
C THR A 144 -4.69 15.75 9.00
N SER A 145 -4.97 14.45 8.99
CA SER A 145 -3.96 13.38 9.15
C SER A 145 -3.01 13.23 7.96
N SER A 146 -3.35 13.82 6.81
CA SER A 146 -2.50 13.74 5.61
C SER A 146 -1.51 14.90 5.48
N ASN A 147 -1.26 15.64 6.56
CA ASN A 147 -0.39 16.83 6.57
C ASN A 147 -0.73 17.80 5.43
N SER A 148 -2.01 17.88 5.05
CA SER A 148 -2.43 18.88 4.07
C SER A 148 -2.22 20.29 4.61
N PHE A 149 -1.91 20.49 5.91
CA PHE A 149 -1.78 21.81 6.49
C PHE A 149 -0.80 21.99 7.63
N GLY A 150 0.11 22.94 7.43
CA GLY A 150 0.49 23.90 8.46
C GLY A 150 -0.48 25.08 8.62
N ARG A 151 -1.58 25.20 7.84
CA ARG A 151 -2.56 26.32 7.92
C ARG A 151 -3.96 25.99 7.34
N THR A 152 -4.87 25.40 8.12
CA THR A 152 -6.31 25.26 7.80
C THR A 152 -6.66 24.46 6.53
N ALA A 153 -7.37 23.33 6.66
CA ALA A 153 -7.94 22.57 5.53
C ALA A 153 -8.49 23.49 4.43
N ASN A 154 -7.78 23.64 3.30
CA ASN A 154 -8.27 24.39 2.16
C ASN A 154 -9.58 23.74 1.74
N ARG A 155 -10.62 24.56 1.60
CA ARG A 155 -11.97 24.14 1.24
C ARG A 155 -11.98 23.26 -0.01
N ALA A 156 -11.04 23.48 -0.93
CA ALA A 156 -10.86 22.66 -2.13
C ALA A 156 -10.51 21.19 -1.81
N ASP A 157 -9.53 20.93 -0.93
CA ASP A 157 -9.13 19.56 -0.54
C ASP A 157 -10.27 18.84 0.18
N LEU A 158 -10.95 19.53 1.11
CA LEU A 158 -12.09 18.96 1.82
C LEU A 158 -13.22 18.57 0.85
N THR A 159 -13.52 19.43 -0.12
CA THR A 159 -14.53 19.17 -1.14
C THR A 159 -14.15 17.98 -2.02
N ALA A 160 -12.86 17.86 -2.38
CA ALA A 160 -12.35 16.75 -3.19
C ALA A 160 -12.48 15.42 -2.47
N VAL A 161 -12.05 15.34 -1.19
CA VAL A 161 -12.18 14.13 -0.36
C VAL A 161 -13.66 13.78 -0.16
N GLN A 162 -14.50 14.75 0.20
CA GLN A 162 -15.93 14.53 0.38
C GLN A 162 -16.60 13.98 -0.88
N ARG A 163 -16.28 14.55 -2.05
CA ARG A 163 -16.80 14.10 -3.34
C ARG A 163 -16.30 12.69 -3.69
N ALA A 164 -15.04 12.38 -3.39
CA ALA A 164 -14.48 11.06 -3.62
C ALA A 164 -15.20 9.99 -2.79
N ILE A 165 -15.39 10.23 -1.49
CA ILE A 165 -16.13 9.32 -0.60
C ILE A 165 -17.57 9.12 -1.11
N ALA A 166 -18.28 10.23 -1.37
CA ALA A 166 -19.66 10.16 -1.86
C ALA A 166 -19.77 9.41 -3.20
N THR A 167 -18.84 9.63 -4.13
CA THR A 167 -18.83 8.96 -5.44
C THR A 167 -18.62 7.46 -5.30
N VAL A 168 -17.65 7.05 -4.49
CA VAL A 168 -17.32 5.64 -4.24
C VAL A 168 -18.51 4.91 -3.61
N LEU A 169 -19.15 5.52 -2.61
CA LEU A 169 -20.31 4.94 -1.92
C LEU A 169 -21.55 4.91 -2.81
N ASN A 170 -21.88 6.00 -3.50
CA ASN A 170 -23.07 6.09 -4.35
C ASN A 170 -23.00 5.15 -5.57
N ARG A 171 -21.80 4.89 -6.09
CA ARG A 171 -21.58 3.93 -7.18
C ARG A 171 -21.40 2.50 -6.68
N ASN A 172 -21.47 2.28 -5.37
CA ASN A 172 -21.24 0.99 -4.71
C ASN A 172 -19.95 0.30 -5.22
N MET A 173 -18.86 1.07 -5.35
CA MET A 173 -17.58 0.51 -5.78
C MET A 173 -17.07 -0.50 -4.74
N ASP A 174 -16.46 -1.61 -5.18
CA ASP A 174 -15.82 -2.54 -4.26
C ASP A 174 -14.51 -1.93 -3.74
N LEU A 175 -14.46 -1.64 -2.44
CA LEU A 175 -13.30 -1.02 -1.79
C LEU A 175 -12.07 -1.94 -1.74
N ARG A 176 -12.23 -3.21 -2.09
CA ARG A 176 -11.18 -4.24 -2.13
C ARG A 176 -10.51 -4.35 -3.49
N HIS A 177 -10.97 -3.56 -4.47
CA HIS A 177 -10.41 -3.51 -5.83
C HIS A 177 -9.35 -2.42 -5.93
N VAL A 178 -8.29 -2.68 -6.70
CA VAL A 178 -7.18 -1.74 -6.92
C VAL A 178 -7.67 -0.48 -7.61
N GLU A 179 -8.58 -0.65 -8.56
CA GLU A 179 -9.20 0.42 -9.35
C GLU A 179 -9.94 1.44 -8.48
N THR A 180 -10.49 1.00 -7.34
CA THR A 180 -11.18 1.88 -6.39
C THR A 180 -10.20 2.80 -5.68
N ILE A 181 -9.07 2.29 -5.19
CA ILE A 181 -8.06 3.14 -4.57
C ILE A 181 -7.34 4.03 -5.58
N GLU A 182 -7.15 3.58 -6.82
CA GLU A 182 -6.65 4.41 -7.92
C GLU A 182 -7.64 5.52 -8.32
N HIS A 183 -8.95 5.22 -8.32
CA HIS A 183 -10.00 6.22 -8.52
C HIS A 183 -9.96 7.28 -7.41
N ILE A 184 -9.88 6.84 -6.16
CA ILE A 184 -9.76 7.72 -4.99
C ILE A 184 -8.49 8.59 -5.10
N HIS A 185 -7.33 7.97 -5.36
CA HIS A 185 -6.06 8.68 -5.49
C HIS A 185 -6.13 9.79 -6.53
N ARG A 186 -6.60 9.50 -7.74
CA ARG A 186 -6.80 10.50 -8.80
C ARG A 186 -7.72 11.64 -8.36
N ALA A 187 -8.76 11.35 -7.58
CA ALA A 187 -9.73 12.34 -7.14
C ALA A 187 -9.19 13.26 -6.03
N VAL A 188 -8.36 12.76 -5.12
CA VAL A 188 -7.93 13.51 -3.91
C VAL A 188 -6.48 14.01 -3.96
N VAL A 189 -5.66 13.45 -4.84
CA VAL A 189 -4.25 13.85 -5.07
C VAL A 189 -4.09 14.54 -6.42
N GLY A 190 -4.91 14.18 -7.41
CA GLY A 190 -4.81 14.67 -8.78
C GLY A 190 -3.87 13.84 -9.65
N SER A 191 -3.57 14.33 -10.84
CA SER A 191 -2.55 13.72 -11.71
C SER A 191 -1.16 14.02 -11.17
N ILE A 192 -0.41 12.98 -10.83
CA ILE A 192 1.03 13.11 -10.56
C ILE A 192 1.70 13.49 -11.90
N PRO A 193 2.57 14.52 -11.96
CA PRO A 193 3.27 14.88 -13.18
C PRO A 193 4.00 13.67 -13.76
N ALA A 194 3.92 13.43 -15.07
CA ALA A 194 4.60 12.31 -15.74
C ALA A 194 6.12 12.52 -15.91
N ASN A 195 6.78 13.18 -14.96
CA ASN A 195 8.23 13.39 -15.01
C ASN A 195 8.98 12.19 -14.42
N ALA A 196 10.27 12.08 -14.70
CA ALA A 196 11.09 10.97 -14.20
C ALA A 196 11.16 10.91 -12.64
N ASP A 197 10.74 11.95 -11.93
CA ASP A 197 10.58 11.97 -10.47
C ASP A 197 9.33 11.21 -9.98
N ALA A 198 8.41 10.91 -10.89
CA ALA A 198 7.20 10.16 -10.61
C ALA A 198 7.42 8.66 -10.46
N LEU A 199 8.64 8.14 -10.64
CA LEU A 199 8.98 6.74 -10.39
C LEU A 199 9.86 6.65 -9.14
N ARG A 200 9.26 6.17 -8.05
CA ARG A 200 9.96 5.97 -6.77
C ARG A 200 10.90 4.76 -6.85
N ASN A 201 12.19 5.01 -6.63
CA ASN A 201 13.20 3.97 -6.52
C ASN A 201 13.12 3.24 -5.15
N THR A 202 13.65 2.02 -5.08
CA THR A 202 14.03 1.30 -3.85
C THR A 202 15.14 2.07 -3.12
N ALA A 203 14.75 3.12 -2.39
CA ALA A 203 15.69 3.96 -1.63
C ALA A 203 16.38 3.15 -0.52
N MET A 204 17.71 3.29 -0.40
CA MET A 204 18.46 2.70 0.71
C MET A 204 18.01 3.39 2.02
N GLY A 205 17.70 2.60 3.05
CA GLY A 205 17.25 3.11 4.36
C GLY A 205 15.73 3.29 4.53
N GLN A 206 14.93 3.13 3.48
CA GLN A 206 13.46 3.12 3.61
C GLN A 206 12.95 1.69 3.85
N ASN A 207 11.93 1.55 4.70
CA ASN A 207 11.35 0.24 5.04
C ASN A 207 10.31 -0.25 4.03
N TYR A 208 9.95 0.56 3.03
CA TYR A 208 8.99 0.24 1.97
C TYR A 208 9.66 -0.02 0.61
N CYS A 209 8.93 -0.67 -0.28
CA CYS A 209 9.38 -1.09 -1.62
C CYS A 209 9.49 0.09 -2.60
N GLY A 210 10.12 -0.15 -3.75
CA GLY A 210 10.00 0.74 -4.92
C GLY A 210 8.58 0.73 -5.51
N VAL A 211 8.39 1.33 -6.69
CA VAL A 211 7.08 1.29 -7.39
C VAL A 211 6.69 -0.14 -7.78
N GLY A 212 7.65 -0.95 -8.24
CA GLY A 212 7.42 -2.35 -8.62
C GLY A 212 6.82 -3.15 -7.46
N GLY A 213 7.53 -3.25 -6.33
CA GLY A 213 7.04 -3.95 -5.16
C GLY A 213 5.81 -3.30 -4.53
N GLY A 214 5.69 -1.97 -4.57
CA GLY A 214 4.50 -1.29 -4.05
C GLY A 214 3.22 -1.64 -4.84
N THR A 215 3.30 -1.66 -6.17
CA THR A 215 2.19 -2.05 -7.05
C THR A 215 1.80 -3.50 -6.84
N TYR A 216 2.79 -4.41 -6.77
CA TYR A 216 2.55 -5.81 -6.44
C TYR A 216 1.84 -5.98 -5.09
N LEU A 217 2.32 -5.28 -4.05
CA LEU A 217 1.74 -5.35 -2.70
C LEU A 217 0.33 -4.75 -2.64
N GLN A 218 0.01 -3.74 -3.44
CA GLN A 218 -1.35 -3.20 -3.54
C GLN A 218 -2.30 -4.22 -4.16
N ALA A 219 -1.89 -4.90 -5.23
CA ALA A 219 -2.67 -5.99 -5.81
C ALA A 219 -2.79 -7.18 -4.84
N TYR A 220 -1.72 -7.50 -4.11
CA TYR A 220 -1.74 -8.54 -3.07
C TYR A 220 -2.74 -8.20 -1.95
N ALA A 221 -2.70 -6.96 -1.42
CA ALA A 221 -3.63 -6.46 -0.41
C ALA A 221 -5.09 -6.54 -0.89
N ALA A 222 -5.36 -6.08 -2.11
CA ALA A 222 -6.68 -6.20 -2.74
C ALA A 222 -7.16 -7.66 -2.78
N ARG A 223 -6.33 -8.60 -3.26
CA ARG A 223 -6.66 -10.03 -3.28
C ARG A 223 -6.94 -10.60 -1.89
N GLN A 224 -6.10 -10.27 -0.90
CA GLN A 224 -6.24 -10.76 0.47
C GLN A 224 -7.50 -10.20 1.15
N SER A 225 -7.80 -8.92 0.97
CA SER A 225 -8.99 -8.30 1.57
C SER A 225 -10.30 -8.94 1.11
N ARG A 226 -10.35 -9.50 -0.11
CA ARG A 226 -11.51 -10.26 -0.62
C ARG A 226 -11.74 -11.60 0.08
N LYS A 227 -10.76 -12.11 0.82
CA LYS A 227 -10.94 -13.29 1.67
C LYS A 227 -11.77 -12.95 2.93
N ILE A 228 -11.71 -11.69 3.37
CA ILE A 228 -12.51 -11.20 4.49
C ILE A 228 -13.96 -11.07 4.01
N ARG A 229 -14.85 -11.87 4.60
CA ARG A 229 -16.29 -11.81 4.29
C ARG A 229 -16.86 -10.47 4.75
N GLU A 230 -17.68 -9.84 3.91
CA GLU A 230 -18.38 -8.60 4.24
C GLU A 230 -19.39 -8.79 5.37
N MET A 231 -19.95 -9.98 5.47
CA MET A 231 -20.84 -10.39 6.55
C MET A 231 -20.19 -11.55 7.30
N MET A 232 -20.03 -11.40 8.61
CA MET A 232 -19.54 -12.47 9.49
C MET A 232 -20.64 -12.92 10.42
N PRO A 233 -20.69 -14.22 10.78
CA PRO A 233 -21.60 -14.67 11.81
C PRO A 233 -21.31 -13.94 13.13
N LEU A 234 -22.37 -13.62 13.88
CA LEU A 234 -22.24 -13.09 15.23
C LEU A 234 -21.43 -14.09 16.08
N PRO A 235 -20.56 -13.59 16.98
CA PRO A 235 -19.92 -14.46 17.94
C PRO A 235 -21.00 -15.18 18.78
N PRO A 236 -20.78 -16.45 19.16
CA PRO A 236 -21.73 -17.16 19.98
C PRO A 236 -21.94 -16.44 21.31
N THR A 237 -23.20 -16.32 21.74
CA THR A 237 -23.55 -15.66 23.01
C THR A 237 -22.94 -16.41 24.19
N ALA A 238 -22.78 -15.75 25.34
CA ALA A 238 -22.26 -16.40 26.55
C ALA A 238 -23.08 -17.65 26.95
N GLU A 239 -24.39 -17.64 26.69
CA GLU A 239 -25.30 -18.76 26.89
C GLU A 239 -25.02 -19.91 25.91
N GLN A 240 -24.84 -19.61 24.61
CA GLN A 240 -24.43 -20.60 23.61
C GLN A 240 -23.05 -21.20 23.90
N GLN A 241 -22.14 -20.41 24.48
CA GLN A 241 -20.83 -20.89 24.93
C GLN A 241 -20.96 -21.79 26.17
N ARG A 242 -21.81 -21.45 27.15
CA ARG A 242 -22.06 -22.28 28.35
C ARG A 242 -22.59 -23.67 27.99
N HIS A 243 -23.50 -23.77 27.02
CA HIS A 243 -24.01 -25.06 26.56
C HIS A 243 -22.95 -25.95 25.87
N ARG A 244 -21.86 -25.38 25.32
CA ARG A 244 -20.77 -26.18 24.71
C ARG A 244 -19.92 -26.95 25.73
N TYR A 245 -19.85 -26.49 26.97
CA TYR A 245 -18.93 -27.04 27.97
C TYR A 245 -19.62 -27.93 29.01
N GLN A 246 -20.93 -28.15 28.92
CA GLN A 246 -21.70 -28.78 30.00
C GLN A 246 -22.05 -30.26 29.79
N SER A 247 -21.53 -30.95 28.78
CA SER A 247 -21.86 -32.38 28.60
C SER A 247 -20.63 -33.23 28.25
N PRO A 248 -20.02 -33.89 29.26
CA PRO A 248 -19.04 -34.95 29.02
C PRO A 248 -19.69 -36.05 28.16
N GLY A 249 -19.17 -36.27 26.96
CA GLY A 249 -19.62 -37.36 26.06
C GLY A 249 -20.49 -36.95 24.86
N GLN A 250 -20.89 -35.68 24.71
CA GLN A 250 -21.60 -35.25 23.49
C GLN A 250 -20.63 -34.90 22.34
N ARG A 251 -20.90 -35.50 21.17
CA ARG A 251 -20.24 -35.15 19.90
C ARG A 251 -20.42 -33.65 19.66
N HIS A 252 -19.31 -32.96 19.42
CA HIS A 252 -19.29 -31.51 19.26
C HIS A 252 -19.99 -31.15 17.95
N TYR A 253 -21.25 -30.72 18.01
CA TYR A 253 -21.90 -30.15 16.84
C TYR A 253 -21.24 -28.80 16.54
N ILE A 254 -20.63 -28.69 15.34
CA ILE A 254 -20.20 -27.41 14.80
C ILE A 254 -21.46 -26.58 14.66
N PHE A 255 -21.63 -25.58 15.53
CA PHE A 255 -22.70 -24.61 15.40
C PHE A 255 -22.53 -23.92 14.05
N VAL A 256 -23.46 -24.18 13.13
CA VAL A 256 -23.60 -23.45 11.88
C VAL A 256 -24.47 -22.23 12.22
N PRO A 257 -23.92 -21.00 12.22
CA PRO A 257 -24.69 -19.81 12.51
C PRO A 257 -25.83 -19.71 11.49
N THR A 258 -27.06 -19.56 11.97
CA THR A 258 -28.19 -19.24 11.10
C THR A 258 -27.89 -17.94 10.35
N VAL A 259 -28.24 -17.89 9.06
CA VAL A 259 -27.98 -16.74 8.16
C VAL A 259 -28.51 -15.41 8.71
N GLN A 260 -29.49 -15.46 9.62
CA GLN A 260 -30.10 -14.32 10.30
C GLN A 260 -29.20 -13.63 11.34
N ASN A 261 -28.10 -14.25 11.77
CA ASN A 261 -27.18 -13.71 12.78
C ASN A 261 -25.83 -13.32 12.15
N GLN A 262 -25.84 -12.43 11.16
CA GLN A 262 -24.61 -11.89 10.57
C GLN A 262 -24.47 -10.40 10.90
N HIS A 263 -23.24 -9.97 11.17
CA HIS A 263 -22.90 -8.56 11.34
C HIS A 263 -22.06 -8.05 10.18
N ASN A 264 -22.22 -6.76 9.91
CA ASN A 264 -21.44 -6.05 8.92
C ASN A 264 -19.97 -5.98 9.37
N ASN A 265 -19.08 -6.54 8.55
CA ASN A 265 -17.66 -6.69 8.83
C ASN A 265 -16.78 -5.62 8.16
N TRP A 266 -17.41 -4.61 7.52
CA TRP A 266 -16.68 -3.56 6.83
C TRP A 266 -15.74 -2.75 7.73
N GLY A 267 -15.97 -2.71 9.05
CA GLY A 267 -15.04 -2.11 10.00
C GLY A 267 -13.69 -2.85 10.07
N ASN A 268 -13.69 -4.19 10.12
CA ASN A 268 -12.44 -4.97 10.10
C ASN A 268 -11.77 -4.90 8.72
N ILE A 269 -12.57 -4.90 7.64
CA ILE A 269 -12.07 -4.67 6.28
C ILE A 269 -11.41 -3.28 6.19
N ALA A 270 -11.98 -2.24 6.80
CA ALA A 270 -11.41 -0.90 6.84
C ALA A 270 -10.02 -0.91 7.47
N CYS A 271 -9.86 -1.50 8.66
CA CYS A 271 -8.57 -1.60 9.33
C CYS A 271 -7.54 -2.39 8.51
N TYR A 272 -7.96 -3.47 7.84
CA TYR A 272 -7.08 -4.21 6.93
C TYR A 272 -6.62 -3.33 5.75
N LEU A 273 -7.56 -2.69 5.05
CA LEU A 273 -7.26 -1.85 3.88
C LEU A 273 -6.36 -0.68 4.25
N LEU A 274 -6.57 -0.06 5.42
CA LEU A 274 -5.73 1.01 5.94
C LEU A 274 -4.28 0.55 6.13
N GLY A 275 -4.05 -0.51 6.91
CA GLY A 275 -2.69 -1.02 7.17
C GLY A 275 -2.02 -1.55 5.91
N ALA A 276 -2.73 -2.36 5.12
CA ALA A 276 -2.17 -3.03 3.96
C ALA A 276 -1.77 -2.06 2.85
N HIS A 277 -2.61 -1.05 2.53
CA HIS A 277 -2.27 -0.09 1.48
C HIS A 277 -1.28 0.99 1.95
N LEU A 278 -1.28 1.38 3.23
CA LEU A 278 -0.18 2.20 3.77
C LEU A 278 1.16 1.46 3.65
N ARG A 279 1.19 0.16 3.97
CA ARG A 279 2.39 -0.66 3.88
C ARG A 279 2.86 -0.89 2.44
N ALA A 280 1.93 -1.11 1.51
CA ALA A 280 2.21 -1.26 0.09
C ALA A 280 2.82 0.01 -0.50
N HIS A 281 2.28 1.17 -0.10
CA HIS A 281 2.78 2.49 -0.51
C HIS A 281 2.92 2.60 -2.04
N ALA A 282 1.95 2.11 -2.82
CA ALA A 282 2.09 1.92 -4.27
C ALA A 282 2.22 3.22 -5.07
N PHE A 283 1.65 4.32 -4.58
CA PHE A 283 1.75 5.61 -5.24
C PHE A 283 3.07 6.29 -4.90
N THR A 284 3.55 7.17 -5.78
CA THR A 284 4.75 7.96 -5.50
C THR A 284 4.50 9.14 -4.59
N ASP A 285 3.27 9.65 -4.55
CA ASP A 285 2.80 10.62 -3.58
C ASP A 285 1.33 10.36 -3.20
N GLY A 286 0.88 10.91 -2.07
CA GLY A 286 -0.52 10.94 -1.67
C GLY A 286 -1.08 9.61 -1.15
N ASN A 287 -0.22 8.64 -0.81
CA ASN A 287 -0.63 7.34 -0.26
C ASN A 287 -1.48 7.49 0.99
N GLY A 288 -1.02 8.26 1.98
CA GLY A 288 -1.77 8.49 3.21
C GLY A 288 -3.17 9.06 2.93
N ARG A 289 -3.27 10.05 2.05
CA ARG A 289 -4.56 10.68 1.69
C ARG A 289 -5.51 9.70 1.01
N ALA A 290 -5.04 8.96 0.01
CA ALA A 290 -5.85 7.99 -0.73
C ALA A 290 -6.31 6.83 0.17
N VAL A 291 -5.40 6.27 0.97
CA VAL A 291 -5.69 5.13 1.85
C VAL A 291 -6.62 5.51 2.99
N ARG A 292 -6.44 6.68 3.62
CA ARG A 292 -7.36 7.18 4.64
C ARG A 292 -8.75 7.47 4.07
N THR A 293 -8.83 7.95 2.83
CA THR A 293 -10.12 8.11 2.13
C THR A 293 -10.79 6.75 1.89
N LEU A 294 -10.04 5.72 1.48
CA LEU A 294 -10.55 4.36 1.33
C LEU A 294 -11.05 3.77 2.67
N PHE A 295 -10.30 3.99 3.75
CA PHE A 295 -10.70 3.63 5.11
C PHE A 295 -12.02 4.30 5.50
N ALA A 296 -12.14 5.60 5.27
CA ALA A 296 -13.36 6.35 5.53
C ALA A 296 -14.58 5.78 4.79
N CYS A 297 -14.44 5.44 3.51
CA CYS A 297 -15.49 4.75 2.76
C CYS A 297 -15.90 3.44 3.43
N ALA A 298 -14.93 2.63 3.88
CA ALA A 298 -15.21 1.34 4.50
C ALA A 298 -15.89 1.47 5.87
N ILE A 299 -15.49 2.45 6.70
CA ILE A 299 -16.17 2.73 7.97
C ILE A 299 -17.61 3.17 7.74
N ILE A 300 -17.87 4.09 6.81
CA ILE A 300 -19.24 4.54 6.51
C ILE A 300 -20.07 3.36 5.96
N LYS A 301 -19.48 2.52 5.09
CA LYS A 301 -20.12 1.29 4.57
C LYS A 301 -20.40 0.25 5.67
N SER A 302 -19.76 0.36 6.82
CA SER A 302 -20.02 -0.51 7.98
C SER A 302 -21.29 -0.15 8.76
N ASN A 303 -21.93 0.99 8.45
CA ASN A 303 -23.04 1.56 9.23
C ASN A 303 -22.69 1.80 10.71
N ALA A 304 -21.41 2.01 11.02
CA ALA A 304 -20.95 2.48 12.31
C ALA A 304 -20.66 3.98 12.26
N ASP A 305 -20.76 4.66 13.40
CA ASP A 305 -20.29 6.04 13.54
C ASP A 305 -18.84 6.15 13.07
N PHE A 306 -18.49 7.27 12.43
CA PHE A 306 -17.12 7.46 11.97
C PHE A 306 -16.16 7.62 13.15
N ILE A 307 -15.12 6.77 13.18
CA ILE A 307 -14.06 6.79 14.19
C ILE A 307 -12.72 7.08 13.51
N ALA A 308 -12.09 8.18 13.91
CA ALA A 308 -10.76 8.57 13.44
C ALA A 308 -9.68 7.81 14.23
N PRO A 309 -8.86 6.94 13.59
CA PRO A 309 -7.74 6.29 14.27
C PRO A 309 -6.61 7.29 14.57
N THR A 310 -5.87 7.03 15.66
CA THR A 310 -4.63 7.74 15.98
C THR A 310 -3.49 7.33 15.04
N TYR A 311 -2.46 8.17 14.94
CA TYR A 311 -1.24 7.83 14.20
C TYR A 311 -0.59 6.54 14.70
N GLU A 312 -0.54 6.33 16.01
CA GLU A 312 0.00 5.09 16.59
C GLU A 312 -0.81 3.86 16.19
N PHE A 313 -2.14 3.97 16.09
CA PHE A 313 -2.97 2.87 15.60
C PHE A 313 -2.72 2.60 14.10
N GLU A 314 -2.61 3.63 13.26
CA GLU A 314 -2.20 3.47 11.85
C GLU A 314 -0.84 2.79 11.72
N LYS A 315 0.11 3.16 12.59
CA LYS A 315 1.45 2.59 12.67
C LYS A 315 1.41 1.10 13.03
N GLN A 316 0.60 0.72 14.03
CA GLN A 316 0.39 -0.67 14.41
C GLN A 316 -0.22 -1.52 13.29
N LEU A 317 -1.15 -0.95 12.51
CA LEU A 317 -1.77 -1.63 11.38
C LEU A 317 -0.79 -1.80 10.21
N SER A 318 -0.05 -0.74 9.87
CA SER A 318 0.86 -0.74 8.70
C SER A 318 2.19 -1.43 8.98
N GLY A 319 2.70 -1.39 10.22
CA GLY A 319 4.04 -1.87 10.56
C GLY A 319 5.16 -1.02 9.96
N LEU A 320 4.87 0.25 9.63
CA LEU A 320 5.83 1.26 9.17
C LEU A 320 6.21 2.23 10.28
#